data_AF-A0A2H6K089-F1
#
_entry.id   AF-A0A2H6K089-F1
#
_cell.length_a   1.000
_cell.length_b   1.000
_cell.length_c   1.000
_cell.angle_alpha   90.00
_cell.angle_beta   90.00
_cell.angle_gamma   90.00
#
_symmetry.space_group_name_H-M   'P 1'
#
loop_
_entity.id
_entity.type
_entity.pdbx_description
1 polymer ?
#
loop_
_entity_poly.entity_id
_entity_poly.type
_entity_poly.pdbx_seq_one_letter_code
_entity_poly.pdbx_strand_id
1 'polypeptide(L)'
;MKNDLTVCFLALLMGVVLLSPAAYAEGDAISGVQVYKDNCAACHGANMEGSVGPAFADNEFVTGSEDAEIVSVVTNGRAANGMSAFTEQLSEQQILDVVALLKNPDVLAAQSAVTLDIKRPEVETGDILSELIKSFAFVFLWTGVAIVALLAWINYKE
;
A
#
# COMPACT_ATOMS: atom_id res chain seq x y z
N MET A 1 16.42 52.44 -11.67
CA MET A 1 17.62 51.62 -11.94
C MET A 1 17.88 50.51 -10.91
N LYS A 2 17.60 50.65 -9.60
CA LYS A 2 17.77 49.54 -8.63
C LYS A 2 16.49 48.70 -8.43
N ASN A 3 15.37 49.15 -8.96
CA ASN A 3 14.04 48.58 -8.73
C ASN A 3 13.60 47.69 -9.90
N ASP A 4 14.23 47.83 -11.07
CA ASP A 4 13.88 47.10 -12.29
C ASP A 4 14.43 45.65 -12.24
N LEU A 5 15.61 45.47 -11.64
CA LEU A 5 16.24 44.15 -11.53
C LEU A 5 15.52 43.26 -10.50
N THR A 6 15.13 43.81 -9.36
CA THR A 6 14.40 43.07 -8.31
C THR A 6 13.00 42.66 -8.77
N VAL A 7 12.32 43.48 -9.57
CA VAL A 7 11.00 43.15 -10.14
C VAL A 7 11.09 42.01 -11.16
N CYS A 8 12.15 41.97 -11.98
CA CYS A 8 12.40 40.83 -12.88
C CYS A 8 12.71 39.53 -12.13
N PHE A 9 13.50 39.59 -11.04
CA PHE A 9 13.80 38.41 -10.23
C PHE A 9 12.56 37.87 -9.49
N LEU A 10 11.71 38.73 -8.96
CA LEU A 10 10.45 38.32 -8.33
C LEU A 10 9.44 37.76 -9.34
N ALA A 11 9.34 38.35 -10.54
CA ALA A 11 8.48 37.87 -11.60
C ALA A 11 8.93 36.50 -12.16
N LEU A 12 10.25 36.26 -12.25
CA LEU A 12 10.81 34.96 -12.64
C LEU A 12 10.53 33.88 -11.58
N LEU A 13 10.61 34.21 -10.29
CA LEU A 13 10.31 33.25 -9.21
C LEU A 13 8.82 32.91 -9.12
N MET A 14 7.92 33.87 -9.36
CA MET A 14 6.47 33.61 -9.41
C MET A 14 6.04 32.88 -10.69
N GLY A 15 6.76 33.04 -11.81
CA GLY A 15 6.45 32.38 -13.08
C GLY A 15 6.78 30.88 -13.12
N VAL A 16 7.76 30.42 -12.34
CA VAL A 16 8.19 29.00 -12.34
C VAL A 16 7.21 28.10 -11.57
N VAL A 17 6.49 28.63 -10.58
CA VAL A 17 5.51 27.85 -9.79
C VAL A 17 4.28 27.46 -10.62
N LEU A 18 3.91 28.25 -11.64
CA LEU A 18 2.74 28.00 -12.50
C LEU A 18 3.02 27.03 -13.65
N LEU A 19 4.29 26.68 -13.90
CA LEU A 19 4.71 25.77 -14.97
C LEU A 19 5.07 24.37 -14.45
N SER A 20 4.81 24.07 -13.18
CA SER A 20 4.91 22.69 -12.73
C SER A 20 3.76 21.94 -13.39
N PRO A 21 4.01 20.91 -14.23
CA PRO A 21 2.94 20.00 -14.59
C PRO A 21 2.38 19.48 -13.27
N ALA A 22 1.06 19.42 -13.14
CA ALA A 22 0.45 18.57 -12.13
C ALA A 22 1.05 17.18 -12.39
N ALA A 23 2.07 16.83 -11.62
CA ALA A 23 2.68 15.53 -11.69
C ALA A 23 1.62 14.60 -11.11
N TYR A 24 0.77 14.06 -11.99
CA TYR A 24 -0.04 12.92 -11.65
C TYR A 24 0.91 11.86 -11.13
N ALA A 25 0.74 11.45 -9.88
CA ALA A 25 1.54 10.38 -9.35
C ALA A 25 1.25 9.12 -10.17
N GLU A 26 2.27 8.30 -10.40
CA GLU A 26 2.06 6.95 -10.95
C GLU A 26 0.96 6.26 -10.13
N GLY A 27 0.05 5.55 -10.80
CA GLY A 27 -1.08 4.90 -10.13
C GLY A 27 -0.61 3.84 -9.14
N ASP A 28 -1.27 3.77 -7.98
CA ASP A 28 -1.00 2.73 -6.98
C ASP A 28 -2.06 1.63 -7.04
N ALA A 29 -1.64 0.42 -7.42
CA ALA A 29 -2.52 -0.74 -7.51
C ALA A 29 -3.19 -1.08 -6.17
N ILE A 30 -2.53 -0.86 -5.03
CA ILE A 30 -3.09 -1.16 -3.71
C ILE A 30 -4.26 -0.23 -3.41
N SER A 31 -4.08 1.07 -3.63
CA SER A 31 -5.14 2.09 -3.54
C SER A 31 -6.27 1.83 -4.55
N GLY A 32 -5.92 1.33 -5.74
CA GLY A 32 -6.87 0.96 -6.78
C GLY A 32 -7.84 -0.15 -6.38
N VAL A 33 -7.49 -1.01 -5.41
CA VAL A 33 -8.38 -2.11 -4.98
C VAL A 33 -9.70 -1.59 -4.42
N GLN A 34 -9.67 -0.55 -3.59
CA GLN A 34 -10.90 -0.02 -3.01
C GLN A 34 -11.75 0.67 -4.08
N VAL A 35 -11.10 1.43 -4.98
CA VAL A 35 -11.77 2.06 -6.13
C VAL A 35 -12.49 1.01 -6.99
N TYR A 36 -11.82 -0.11 -7.29
CA TYR A 36 -12.39 -1.21 -8.05
C TYR A 36 -13.61 -1.83 -7.37
N LYS A 37 -13.49 -2.14 -6.07
CA LYS A 37 -14.56 -2.75 -5.28
C LYS A 37 -15.82 -1.88 -5.26
N ASP A 38 -15.64 -0.57 -5.12
CA ASP A 38 -16.76 0.36 -4.97
C ASP A 38 -17.43 0.72 -6.31
N ASN A 39 -16.67 0.73 -7.41
CA ASN A 39 -17.15 1.32 -8.67
C ASN A 39 -17.21 0.34 -9.86
N CYS A 40 -16.44 -0.74 -9.82
CA CYS A 40 -16.25 -1.62 -10.98
C CYS A 40 -16.81 -3.02 -10.75
N ALA A 41 -16.67 -3.55 -9.52
CA ALA A 41 -16.97 -4.93 -9.18
C ALA A 41 -18.42 -5.34 -9.41
N ALA A 42 -19.37 -4.40 -9.31
CA ALA A 42 -20.79 -4.66 -9.55
C ALA A 42 -21.07 -5.18 -10.97
N CYS A 43 -20.29 -4.76 -11.96
CA CYS A 43 -20.43 -5.18 -13.35
C CYS A 43 -19.35 -6.18 -13.77
N HIS A 44 -18.12 -6.01 -13.28
CA HIS A 44 -16.95 -6.79 -13.72
C HIS A 44 -16.57 -7.94 -12.77
N GLY A 45 -17.35 -8.17 -11.71
CA GLY A 45 -17.11 -9.22 -10.72
C GLY A 45 -16.19 -8.77 -9.58
N ALA A 46 -16.33 -9.39 -8.41
CA ALA A 46 -15.54 -9.04 -7.23
C ALA A 46 -14.05 -9.42 -7.37
N ASN A 47 -13.76 -10.41 -8.21
CA ASN A 47 -12.45 -10.97 -8.50
C ASN A 47 -12.05 -10.76 -9.98
N MET A 48 -12.64 -9.78 -10.66
CA MET A 48 -12.41 -9.52 -12.10
C MET A 48 -12.82 -10.66 -13.04
N GLU A 49 -13.71 -11.55 -12.58
CA GLU A 49 -14.18 -12.73 -13.31
C GLU A 49 -15.27 -12.41 -14.35
N GLY A 50 -15.75 -11.18 -14.39
CA GLY A 50 -16.82 -10.73 -15.28
C GLY A 50 -18.22 -11.07 -14.76
N SER A 51 -19.20 -10.27 -15.19
CA SER A 51 -20.61 -10.53 -14.94
C SER A 51 -21.44 -9.90 -16.06
N VAL A 52 -21.92 -8.67 -15.86
CA VAL A 52 -22.54 -7.85 -16.91
C VAL A 52 -21.48 -7.32 -17.86
N GLY A 53 -20.35 -6.86 -17.30
CA GLY A 53 -19.16 -6.48 -18.03
C GLY A 53 -18.22 -7.67 -18.23
N PRO A 54 -17.29 -7.58 -19.20
CA PRO A 54 -16.32 -8.64 -19.47
C PRO A 54 -15.41 -8.88 -18.25
N ALA A 55 -14.89 -10.10 -18.16
CA ALA A 55 -13.79 -10.44 -17.27
C ALA A 55 -12.53 -9.64 -17.66
N PHE A 56 -11.68 -9.35 -16.66
CA PHE A 56 -10.36 -8.77 -16.92
C PHE A 56 -9.23 -9.80 -16.88
N ALA A 57 -9.44 -10.96 -16.26
CA ALA A 57 -8.54 -12.09 -16.39
C ALA A 57 -8.37 -12.44 -17.88
N ASP A 58 -7.14 -12.37 -18.38
CA ASP A 58 -6.76 -12.60 -19.78
C ASP A 58 -7.42 -11.67 -20.82
N ASN A 59 -7.91 -10.50 -20.40
CA ASN A 59 -8.55 -9.56 -21.32
C ASN A 59 -7.50 -8.86 -22.20
N GLU A 60 -7.55 -9.11 -23.51
CA GLU A 60 -6.61 -8.55 -24.51
C GLU A 60 -6.57 -7.02 -24.52
N PHE A 61 -7.68 -6.34 -24.21
CA PHE A 61 -7.67 -4.88 -24.13
C PHE A 61 -6.85 -4.42 -22.92
N VAL A 62 -7.06 -5.00 -21.74
CA VAL A 62 -6.32 -4.61 -20.54
C VAL A 62 -4.83 -4.98 -20.67
N THR A 63 -4.51 -6.14 -21.23
CA THR A 63 -3.11 -6.59 -21.36
C THR A 63 -2.38 -5.96 -22.54
N GLY A 64 -3.08 -5.67 -23.65
CA GLY A 64 -2.50 -5.20 -24.90
C GLY A 64 -2.55 -3.69 -25.14
N SER A 65 -3.43 -2.95 -24.46
CA SER A 65 -3.51 -1.49 -24.61
C SER A 65 -2.51 -0.75 -23.74
N GLU A 66 -2.12 0.44 -24.16
CA GLU A 66 -1.37 1.40 -23.35
C GLU A 66 -2.23 1.93 -22.20
N ASP A 67 -1.61 2.27 -21.06
CA ASP A 67 -2.31 2.77 -19.88
C ASP A 67 -3.21 3.97 -20.18
N ALA A 68 -2.74 4.89 -21.04
CA ALA A 68 -3.51 6.06 -21.45
C ALA A 68 -4.82 5.72 -22.17
N GLU A 69 -4.87 4.60 -22.90
CA GLU A 69 -6.09 4.14 -23.56
C GLU A 69 -7.08 3.57 -22.53
N ILE A 70 -6.59 2.83 -21.54
CA ILE A 70 -7.41 2.31 -20.44
C ILE A 70 -7.94 3.47 -19.60
N VAL A 71 -7.10 4.46 -19.26
CA VAL A 71 -7.51 5.71 -18.60
C VAL A 71 -8.63 6.38 -19.38
N SER A 72 -8.48 6.56 -20.69
CA SER A 72 -9.53 7.16 -21.53
C SER A 72 -10.85 6.40 -21.46
N VAL A 73 -10.81 5.06 -21.44
CA VAL A 73 -12.01 4.22 -21.31
C VAL A 73 -12.65 4.34 -19.93
N VAL A 74 -11.86 4.38 -18.85
CA VAL A 74 -12.40 4.57 -17.50
C VAL A 74 -13.01 5.98 -17.37
N THR A 75 -12.31 7.01 -17.84
CA THR A 75 -12.79 8.40 -17.78
C THR A 75 -14.09 8.59 -18.55
N ASN A 76 -14.13 8.16 -19.82
CA ASN A 76 -15.22 8.45 -20.74
C ASN A 76 -16.31 7.36 -20.79
N GLY A 77 -16.03 6.18 -20.24
CA GLY A 77 -16.88 5.01 -20.38
C GLY A 77 -16.96 4.48 -21.80
N ARG A 78 -17.85 3.50 -22.00
CA ARG A 78 -18.25 2.96 -23.31
C ARG A 78 -19.77 2.89 -23.35
N ALA A 79 -20.40 4.05 -23.53
CA ALA A 79 -21.86 4.21 -23.44
C ALA A 79 -22.63 3.27 -24.38
N ALA A 80 -22.11 3.01 -25.59
CA ALA A 80 -22.70 2.06 -26.54
C ALA A 80 -22.80 0.62 -25.99
N ASN A 81 -21.93 0.26 -25.04
CA ASN A 81 -21.87 -1.05 -24.40
C ASN A 81 -22.34 -1.00 -22.93
N GLY A 82 -22.98 0.09 -22.50
CA GLY A 82 -23.54 0.23 -21.15
C GLY A 82 -22.55 0.59 -20.04
N MET A 83 -21.26 0.83 -20.35
CA MET A 83 -20.29 1.30 -19.36
C MET A 83 -20.34 2.83 -19.26
N SER A 84 -20.75 3.36 -18.11
CA SER A 84 -20.82 4.80 -17.84
C SER A 84 -19.43 5.46 -17.74
N ALA A 85 -19.37 6.77 -17.95
CA ALA A 85 -18.20 7.58 -17.65
C ALA A 85 -18.01 7.70 -16.12
N PHE A 86 -16.75 7.80 -15.68
CA PHE A 86 -16.40 7.94 -14.26
C PHE A 86 -15.81 9.31 -13.89
N THR A 87 -15.75 10.25 -14.85
CA THR A 87 -15.16 11.58 -14.65
C THR A 87 -15.80 12.42 -13.53
N GLU A 88 -17.03 12.14 -13.13
CA GLU A 88 -17.73 12.87 -12.06
C GLU A 88 -17.63 12.15 -10.70
N GLN A 89 -17.26 10.87 -10.71
CA GLN A 89 -17.28 9.98 -9.54
C GLN A 89 -15.87 9.72 -9.01
N LEU A 90 -14.87 9.72 -9.88
CA LEU A 90 -13.48 9.42 -9.57
C LEU A 90 -12.59 10.63 -9.89
N SER A 91 -11.70 10.95 -8.96
CA SER A 91 -10.58 11.84 -9.24
C SER A 91 -9.62 11.22 -10.25
N GLU A 92 -8.82 12.04 -10.91
CA GLU A 92 -7.80 11.59 -11.87
C GLU A 92 -6.82 10.59 -11.24
N GLN A 93 -6.41 10.80 -9.98
CA GLN A 93 -5.54 9.86 -9.28
C GLN A 93 -6.23 8.51 -9.05
N GLN A 94 -7.51 8.48 -8.66
CA GLN A 94 -8.24 7.22 -8.48
C GLN A 94 -8.39 6.44 -9.79
N ILE A 95 -8.50 7.15 -10.93
CA ILE A 95 -8.52 6.53 -12.26
C ILE A 95 -7.15 5.89 -12.54
N LEU A 96 -6.05 6.57 -12.23
CA LEU A 96 -4.72 6.00 -12.38
C LEU A 96 -4.50 4.78 -11.46
N ASP A 97 -4.93 4.87 -10.21
CA ASP A 97 -4.82 3.80 -9.22
C ASP A 97 -5.58 2.54 -9.67
N VAL A 98 -6.81 2.69 -10.17
CA VAL A 98 -7.58 1.54 -10.67
C VAL A 98 -6.98 0.98 -11.96
N VAL A 99 -6.42 1.81 -12.85
CA VAL A 99 -5.71 1.32 -14.05
C VAL A 99 -4.46 0.54 -13.67
N ALA A 100 -3.69 1.04 -12.69
CA ALA A 100 -2.54 0.33 -12.14
C ALA A 100 -2.94 -1.03 -11.54
N LEU A 101 -4.10 -1.12 -10.88
CA LEU A 101 -4.64 -2.40 -10.43
C LEU A 101 -5.01 -3.33 -11.59
N LEU A 102 -5.69 -2.83 -12.63
CA LEU A 102 -6.08 -3.64 -13.78
C LEU A 102 -4.87 -4.25 -14.50
N LYS A 103 -3.74 -3.53 -14.53
CA LYS A 103 -2.46 -4.04 -15.03
C LYS A 103 -1.77 -5.04 -14.09
N ASN A 104 -2.10 -5.04 -12.80
CA ASN A 104 -1.50 -5.88 -11.77
C ASN A 104 -2.59 -6.61 -10.95
N PRO A 105 -3.39 -7.50 -11.58
CA PRO A 105 -4.57 -8.10 -10.95
C PRO A 105 -4.24 -8.99 -9.74
N ASP A 106 -3.01 -9.51 -9.66
CA ASP A 106 -2.52 -10.30 -8.53
C ASP A 106 -2.64 -9.55 -7.19
N VAL A 107 -2.61 -8.21 -7.23
CA VAL A 107 -2.80 -7.36 -6.05
C VAL A 107 -4.20 -7.53 -5.44
N LEU A 108 -5.23 -7.68 -6.27
CA LEU A 108 -6.60 -7.93 -5.81
C LEU A 108 -6.72 -9.31 -5.14
N ALA A 109 -6.07 -10.32 -5.73
CA ALA A 109 -6.03 -11.67 -5.18
C ALA A 109 -5.28 -11.71 -3.83
N ALA A 110 -4.13 -11.04 -3.75
CA ALA A 110 -3.34 -10.94 -2.52
C ALA A 110 -4.11 -10.24 -1.38
N GLN A 111 -4.83 -9.16 -1.67
CA GLN A 111 -5.61 -8.44 -0.65
C GLN A 111 -6.78 -9.28 -0.12
N SER A 112 -7.30 -10.21 -0.92
CA SER A 112 -8.37 -11.15 -0.53
C SER A 112 -7.84 -12.31 0.32
N ALA A 113 -6.56 -12.68 0.17
CA ALA A 113 -5.89 -13.64 1.05
C ALA A 113 -5.56 -13.04 2.43
N VAL A 114 -5.26 -11.73 2.48
CA VAL A 114 -4.96 -11.01 3.73
C VAL A 114 -6.16 -10.96 4.69
N THR A 115 -7.39 -11.12 4.22
CA THR A 115 -8.58 -11.13 5.08
C THR A 115 -8.97 -12.51 5.61
N LEU A 116 -8.48 -13.60 5.00
CA LEU A 116 -8.86 -14.97 5.39
C LEU A 116 -7.86 -15.68 6.28
N ASP A 117 -6.60 -15.22 6.36
CA ASP A 117 -5.55 -15.91 7.11
C ASP A 117 -4.81 -15.04 8.14
N ILE A 118 -5.46 -14.00 8.66
CA ILE A 118 -5.11 -13.49 10.01
C ILE A 118 -5.71 -14.47 11.02
N LYS A 119 -5.15 -15.68 11.10
CA LYS A 119 -5.11 -16.35 12.39
C LYS A 119 -4.16 -15.51 13.23
N ARG A 120 -4.72 -14.56 13.99
CA ARG A 120 -4.00 -13.94 15.11
C ARG A 120 -3.28 -15.10 15.79
N PRO A 121 -1.94 -15.10 15.94
CA PRO A 121 -1.32 -16.12 16.76
C PRO A 121 -2.03 -16.01 18.10
N GLU A 122 -2.76 -17.07 18.47
CA GLU A 122 -3.32 -17.20 19.80
C GLU A 122 -2.08 -17.25 20.68
N VAL A 123 -1.69 -16.09 21.22
CA VAL A 123 -0.61 -16.01 22.20
C VAL A 123 -1.21 -16.65 23.44
N GLU A 124 -1.02 -17.97 23.56
CA GLU A 124 -1.40 -18.68 24.77
C GLU A 124 -0.62 -18.02 25.90
N THR A 125 -1.36 -17.39 26.82
CA THR A 125 -0.81 -16.59 27.93
C THR A 125 0.13 -17.42 28.83
N GLY A 126 0.13 -18.75 28.69
CA GLY A 126 1.06 -19.66 29.34
C GLY A 126 2.52 -19.56 28.85
N ASP A 127 2.76 -19.24 27.58
CA ASP A 127 4.10 -19.24 27.00
C ASP A 127 4.96 -18.10 27.55
N ILE A 128 4.39 -16.90 27.64
CA ILE A 128 5.06 -15.71 28.17
C ILE A 128 5.45 -15.86 29.64
N LEU A 129 4.61 -16.47 30.48
CA LEU A 129 4.95 -16.67 31.90
C LEU A 129 6.11 -17.66 32.04
N SER A 130 6.15 -18.72 31.24
CA SER A 130 7.22 -19.72 31.29
C SER A 130 8.56 -19.17 30.81
N GLU A 131 8.58 -18.35 29.74
CA GLU A 131 9.79 -17.72 29.22
C GLU A 131 10.31 -16.61 30.14
N LEU A 132 9.41 -15.89 30.80
CA LEU A 132 9.77 -14.90 31.81
C LEU A 132 10.38 -15.58 33.05
N ILE A 133 9.78 -16.68 33.53
CA ILE A 133 10.32 -17.46 34.66
C ILE A 133 11.69 -18.05 34.32
N LYS A 134 11.89 -18.61 33.12
CA LYS A 134 13.20 -19.12 32.68
C LYS A 134 14.26 -18.02 32.65
N SER A 135 13.92 -16.85 32.13
CA SER A 135 14.82 -15.70 32.07
C SER A 135 15.20 -15.20 33.46
N PHE A 136 14.22 -15.12 34.39
CA PHE A 136 14.51 -14.74 35.77
C PHE A 136 15.31 -15.81 36.53
N ALA A 137 15.00 -17.10 36.36
CA ALA A 137 15.75 -18.19 36.98
C ALA A 137 17.22 -18.21 36.54
N PHE A 138 17.50 -17.90 35.27
CA PHE A 138 18.86 -17.80 34.74
C PHE A 138 19.66 -16.66 35.42
N VAL A 139 19.02 -15.50 35.65
CA VAL A 139 19.65 -14.37 36.36
C VAL A 139 19.98 -14.72 37.81
N PHE A 140 19.09 -15.41 38.53
CA PHE A 140 19.33 -15.82 39.91
C PHE A 140 20.43 -16.88 40.04
N LEU A 141 20.53 -17.82 39.10
CA LEU A 141 21.59 -18.83 39.09
C LEU A 141 22.97 -18.21 38.81
N TRP A 142 23.07 -17.30 37.83
CA TRP A 142 24.36 -16.70 37.48
C TRP A 142 24.87 -15.70 38.52
N THR A 143 23.97 -14.90 39.11
CA THR A 143 24.34 -13.98 40.20
C THR A 143 24.76 -14.76 41.45
N GLY A 144 24.06 -15.85 41.78
CA GLY A 144 24.43 -16.72 42.89
C GLY A 144 25.81 -17.35 42.73
N VAL A 145 26.11 -17.93 41.55
CA VAL A 145 27.44 -18.53 41.26
C VAL A 145 28.54 -17.47 41.30
N ALA A 146 28.29 -16.27 40.76
CA ALA A 146 29.26 -15.18 40.81
C ALA A 146 29.56 -14.71 42.24
N ILE A 147 28.54 -14.63 43.11
CA ILE A 147 28.72 -14.24 44.51
C ILE A 147 29.52 -15.31 45.28
N VAL A 148 29.20 -16.60 45.11
CA VAL A 148 29.94 -17.69 45.78
C VAL A 148 31.39 -17.74 45.29
N ALA A 149 31.64 -17.58 43.99
CA ALA A 149 32.99 -17.52 43.44
C ALA A 149 33.78 -16.31 43.96
N LEU A 150 33.14 -15.15 44.08
CA LEU A 150 33.77 -13.95 44.63
C LEU A 150 34.13 -14.12 46.12
N LEU A 151 33.22 -14.67 46.92
CA LEU A 151 33.47 -14.95 48.34
C LEU A 151 34.57 -15.99 48.53
N ALA A 152 34.59 -17.05 47.71
CA ALA A 152 35.67 -18.04 47.72
C ALA A 152 37.03 -17.44 47.33
N TRP A 153 37.05 -16.52 46.35
CA TRP A 153 38.27 -15.82 45.95
C TRP A 153 38.79 -14.86 47.04
N ILE A 154 37.89 -14.11 47.68
CA ILE A 154 38.23 -13.23 48.81
C ILE A 154 38.83 -14.06 49.95
N ASN A 155 38.21 -15.20 50.30
CA ASN A 155 38.65 -16.07 51.39
C ASN A 155 39.93 -16.88 51.06
N TYR A 156 40.32 -16.98 49.80
CA TYR A 156 41.59 -17.62 49.36
C TYR A 156 42.79 -16.65 49.40
N LYS A 157 42.54 -15.34 49.42
CA LYS A 157 43.56 -14.28 49.36
C LYS A 157 44.09 -13.84 50.73
N GLU A 158 43.52 -14.35 51.82
CA GLU A 158 44.03 -14.29 53.19
C GLU A 158 44.90 -15.52 53.50
#